data_AF-A0A2V9ZBB2-F1
#
_entry.id   AF-A0A2V9ZBB2-F1
#
_cell.length_a   1.000
_cell.length_b   1.000
_cell.length_c   1.000
_cell.angle_alpha   90.00
_cell.angle_beta   90.00
_cell.angle_gamma   90.00
#
_symmetry.space_group_name_H-M   'P 1'
#
loop_
_entity.id
_entity.type
_entity.pdbx_description
1 polymer ?
#
loop_
_entity_poly.entity_id
_entity_poly.type
_entity_poly.pdbx_seq_one_letter_code
_entity_poly.pdbx_strand_id
1 'polypeptide(L)'
;MVPLTALWLPILLSAVIVFVASSIMHMVLPIHKGDYHKIPEEDRVLDSLRGAGVTSGRIYFFPYTTHKEMKSPAVVERFKRGPVGLLTLIPSGPPKMGKNLVQWFLYCIFIAIFVGYLTGRTRNPGTAYLEVFRIAGTTAFLGYAAAQIQDSIWRAQPWTVTVKHVFDGLIYGLLTGGTFGWLWPR
;
A
#
# COMPACT_ATOMS: atom_id res chain seq x y z
N MET A 1 5.20 -31.06 1.50
CA MET A 1 5.47 -29.68 1.96
C MET A 1 6.88 -29.27 1.55
N VAL A 2 7.10 -28.00 1.26
CA VAL A 2 8.43 -27.43 0.98
C VAL A 2 8.85 -26.55 2.17
N PRO A 3 10.03 -26.76 2.78
CA PRO A 3 10.50 -25.91 3.87
C PRO A 3 10.83 -24.50 3.37
N LEU A 4 10.55 -23.48 4.18
CA LEU A 4 10.78 -22.08 3.80
C LEU A 4 12.25 -21.80 3.45
N THR A 5 13.19 -22.49 4.11
CA THR A 5 14.62 -22.40 3.83
C THR A 5 14.97 -22.83 2.40
N ALA A 6 14.21 -23.73 1.79
CA ALA A 6 14.38 -24.10 0.38
C ALA A 6 13.83 -23.05 -0.60
N LEU A 7 13.09 -22.05 -0.11
CA LEU A 7 12.44 -21.00 -0.90
C LEU A 7 13.16 -19.65 -0.80
N TRP A 8 14.37 -19.59 -0.23
CA TRP A 8 15.13 -18.34 -0.07
C TRP A 8 15.32 -17.58 -1.39
N LEU A 9 15.59 -18.30 -2.48
CA LEU A 9 15.83 -17.70 -3.80
C LEU A 9 14.55 -17.11 -4.42
N PRO A 10 13.43 -17.85 -4.56
CA PRO A 10 12.19 -17.24 -5.04
C PRO A 10 11.71 -16.09 -4.15
N ILE A 11 11.94 -16.13 -2.84
CA ILE A 11 11.62 -15.02 -1.93
C ILE A 11 12.40 -13.76 -2.32
N LEU A 12 13.73 -13.81 -2.34
CA LEU A 12 14.55 -12.63 -2.60
C LEU A 12 14.39 -12.13 -4.03
N LEU A 13 14.36 -13.05 -5.00
CA LEU A 13 14.24 -12.67 -6.41
C LEU A 13 12.87 -12.04 -6.71
N SER A 14 11.78 -12.56 -6.15
CA SER A 14 10.46 -11.97 -6.34
C SER A 14 10.38 -10.55 -5.76
N ALA A 15 11.00 -10.30 -4.60
CA ALA A 15 11.09 -8.97 -4.02
C ALA A 15 11.85 -7.98 -4.92
N VAL A 16 12.98 -8.41 -5.52
CA VAL A 16 13.73 -7.58 -6.49
C VAL A 16 12.89 -7.28 -7.74
N ILE A 17 12.22 -8.29 -8.30
CA ILE A 17 11.37 -8.13 -9.48
C ILE A 17 10.22 -7.15 -9.20
N VAL A 18 9.53 -7.30 -8.07
CA VAL A 18 8.45 -6.40 -7.65
C VAL A 18 8.97 -4.98 -7.42
N PHE A 19 10.13 -4.83 -6.77
CA PHE A 19 10.74 -3.52 -6.53
C PHE A 19 11.06 -2.78 -7.83
N VAL A 20 11.60 -3.49 -8.83
CA VAL A 20 11.88 -2.92 -10.16
C VAL A 20 10.58 -2.60 -10.90
N ALA A 21 9.61 -3.51 -10.93
CA ALA A 21 8.31 -3.29 -11.56
C ALA A 21 7.59 -2.08 -10.95
N SER A 22 7.62 -1.95 -9.63
CA SER A 22 7.07 -0.82 -8.89
C SER A 22 7.75 0.49 -9.28
N SER A 23 9.08 0.50 -9.39
CA SER A 23 9.83 1.68 -9.83
C SER A 23 9.42 2.10 -11.25
N ILE A 24 9.21 1.16 -12.16
CA ILE A 24 8.74 1.45 -13.51
C ILE A 24 7.33 2.08 -13.48
N MET A 25 6.40 1.49 -12.74
CA MET A 25 5.01 1.95 -12.72
C MET A 25 4.86 3.33 -12.06
N HIS A 26 5.60 3.62 -10.99
CA HIS A 26 5.47 4.89 -10.27
C HIS A 26 6.38 6.00 -10.78
N MET A 27 7.54 5.68 -11.37
CA MET A 27 8.54 6.70 -11.77
C MET A 27 8.62 6.90 -13.28
N VAL A 28 8.37 5.85 -14.08
CA VAL A 28 8.55 5.90 -15.53
C VAL A 28 7.20 6.08 -16.24
N LEU A 29 6.19 5.31 -15.84
CA LEU A 29 4.86 5.37 -16.45
C LEU A 29 4.05 6.55 -15.88
N PRO A 30 3.19 7.20 -16.69
CA PRO A 30 2.39 8.34 -16.24
C PRO A 30 1.15 7.95 -15.40
N ILE A 31 1.03 6.70 -14.96
CA ILE A 31 -0.18 6.13 -14.32
C ILE A 31 -0.58 6.94 -13.07
N HIS A 32 0.41 7.30 -12.24
CA HIS A 32 0.21 7.92 -10.94
C HIS A 32 0.40 9.45 -10.91
N LYS A 33 0.67 10.08 -12.07
CA LYS A 33 0.96 11.53 -12.12
C LYS A 33 -0.17 12.42 -11.58
N GLY A 34 -1.42 11.94 -11.65
CA GLY A 34 -2.60 12.66 -11.20
C GLY A 34 -3.12 12.23 -9.83
N ASP A 35 -2.37 11.42 -9.07
CA ASP A 35 -2.88 10.91 -7.79
C ASP A 35 -2.79 11.95 -6.66
N TYR A 36 -1.93 12.95 -6.84
CA TYR A 36 -1.76 14.06 -5.90
C TYR A 36 -2.10 15.39 -6.57
N HIS A 37 -2.79 16.25 -5.83
CA HIS A 37 -3.18 17.58 -6.30
C HIS A 37 -2.63 18.67 -5.39
N LYS A 38 -2.24 19.79 -6.00
CA LYS A 38 -1.86 21.00 -5.28
C LYS A 38 -3.06 21.56 -4.52
N ILE A 39 -2.85 21.95 -3.27
CA ILE A 39 -3.87 22.60 -2.45
C ILE A 39 -4.12 24.03 -2.99
N PRO A 40 -5.38 24.46 -3.19
CA PRO A 40 -5.70 25.85 -3.52
C PRO A 40 -5.24 26.82 -2.41
N GLU A 41 -4.72 27.99 -2.79
CA GLU A 41 -4.16 28.97 -1.83
C GLU A 41 -3.11 28.36 -0.87
N GLU A 42 -2.26 27.46 -1.39
CA GLU A 42 -1.29 26.64 -0.64
C GLU A 42 -0.56 27.40 0.48
N ASP A 43 0.09 28.53 0.17
CA ASP A 43 0.87 29.29 1.16
C ASP A 43 0.01 29.73 2.35
N ARG A 44 -1.19 30.24 2.09
CA ARG A 44 -2.14 30.67 3.12
C ARG A 44 -2.61 29.49 3.98
N VAL A 45 -2.88 28.34 3.36
CA VAL A 45 -3.31 27.13 4.06
C VAL A 45 -2.18 26.60 4.94
N LEU A 46 -0.96 26.52 4.40
CA LEU A 46 0.21 26.05 5.14
C LEU A 46 0.58 26.99 6.29
N ASP A 47 0.48 28.31 6.11
CA ASP A 47 0.65 29.29 7.18
C ASP A 47 -0.36 29.12 8.30
N SER A 48 -1.62 28.87 7.95
CA SER A 48 -2.69 28.63 8.93
C SER A 48 -2.45 27.33 9.73
N LEU A 49 -2.02 26.26 9.06
CA LEU A 49 -1.69 24.99 9.72
C LEU A 49 -0.48 25.12 10.65
N ARG A 50 0.55 25.86 10.23
CA ARG A 50 1.73 26.16 11.07
C ARG A 50 1.35 27.02 12.27
N GLY A 51 0.60 28.09 12.05
CA GLY A 51 0.14 28.99 13.12
C GLY A 51 -0.77 28.29 14.14
N ALA A 52 -1.55 27.31 13.71
CA ALA A 52 -2.38 26.47 14.59
C ALA A 52 -1.59 25.37 15.31
N GLY A 53 -0.29 25.20 15.05
CA GLY A 53 0.55 24.20 15.69
C GLY A 53 0.23 22.76 15.28
N VAL A 54 -0.24 22.53 14.06
CA VAL A 54 -0.50 21.18 13.54
C VAL A 54 0.83 20.48 13.22
N THR A 55 1.05 19.28 13.74
CA THR A 55 2.34 18.57 13.68
C THR A 55 2.23 17.20 13.01
N SER A 56 3.33 16.69 12.47
CA SER A 56 3.40 15.30 11.97
C SER A 56 3.24 14.25 13.06
N GLY A 57 3.02 12.99 12.67
CA GLY A 57 2.92 11.84 13.58
C GLY A 57 1.51 11.61 14.17
N ARG A 58 0.50 12.31 13.65
CA ARG A 58 -0.91 12.16 14.00
C ARG A 58 -1.76 12.11 12.75
N ILE A 59 -2.92 11.46 12.86
CA ILE A 59 -3.99 11.53 11.88
C ILE A 59 -5.05 12.45 12.48
N TYR A 60 -5.26 13.60 11.85
CA TYR A 60 -6.27 14.56 12.28
C TYR A 60 -7.56 14.30 11.50
N PHE A 61 -8.65 14.05 12.21
CA PHE A 61 -9.99 14.02 11.61
C PHE A 61 -10.66 15.37 11.87
N PHE A 62 -11.25 15.99 10.85
CA PHE A 62 -11.92 17.28 10.98
C PHE A 62 -13.29 17.28 10.29
N PRO A 63 -14.33 17.91 10.89
CA PRO A 63 -14.37 18.36 12.28
C PRO A 63 -14.19 17.17 13.25
N TYR A 64 -13.41 17.37 14.31
CA TYR A 64 -13.21 16.32 15.33
C TYR A 64 -14.46 16.20 16.21
N THR A 65 -14.86 14.97 16.53
CA THR A 65 -15.97 14.66 17.42
C THR A 65 -15.72 13.36 18.16
N THR A 66 -16.36 13.18 19.31
CA THR A 66 -16.37 11.92 20.06
C THR A 66 -17.63 11.11 19.73
N HIS A 67 -17.59 9.79 19.96
CA HIS A 67 -18.77 8.93 19.77
C HIS A 67 -19.99 9.39 20.59
N LYS A 68 -19.77 10.03 21.75
CA LYS A 68 -20.84 10.55 22.61
C LYS A 68 -21.58 11.74 21.98
N GLU A 69 -20.88 12.58 21.23
CA GLU A 69 -21.38 13.86 20.72
C GLU A 69 -21.81 13.78 19.25
N MET A 70 -21.48 12.68 18.57
CA MET A 70 -21.65 12.51 17.11
C MET A 70 -23.08 12.73 16.60
N LYS A 71 -24.10 12.48 17.45
CA LYS A 71 -25.52 12.68 17.10
C LYS A 71 -26.08 14.05 17.52
N SER A 72 -25.28 14.89 18.18
CA SER A 72 -25.76 16.21 18.62
C SER A 72 -26.02 17.11 17.41
N PRO A 73 -27.09 17.92 17.41
CA PRO A 73 -27.40 18.82 16.30
C PRO A 73 -26.23 19.77 15.97
N ALA A 74 -25.54 20.28 17.00
CA ALA A 74 -24.40 21.18 16.82
C ALA A 74 -23.22 20.51 16.08
N VAL A 75 -22.91 19.25 16.39
CA VAL A 75 -21.87 18.50 15.66
C VAL A 75 -22.33 18.24 14.24
N VAL A 76 -23.57 17.77 14.03
CA VAL A 76 -24.11 17.49 12.70
C VAL A 76 -24.04 18.73 11.80
N GLU A 77 -24.39 19.91 12.30
CA GLU A 77 -24.29 21.15 11.52
C GLU A 77 -22.84 21.54 11.17
N ARG A 78 -21.87 21.28 12.05
CA ARG A 78 -20.44 21.47 11.70
C ARG A 78 -19.99 20.57 10.55
N PHE A 79 -20.44 19.31 10.54
CA PHE A 79 -20.13 18.37 9.46
C PHE A 79 -20.82 18.77 8.14
N LYS A 80 -22.07 19.22 8.19
CA LYS A 80 -22.77 19.75 7.00
C LYS A 80 -22.08 20.97 6.41
N ARG A 81 -21.56 21.86 7.26
CA ARG A 81 -20.84 23.06 6.83
C ARG A 81 -19.51 22.74 6.16
N GLY A 82 -18.83 21.68 6.62
CA GLY A 82 -17.54 21.25 6.09
C GLY A 82 -16.39 22.25 6.28
N PRO A 83 -15.22 21.98 5.69
CA PRO A 83 -14.86 20.72 5.02
C PRO A 83 -14.79 19.55 6.01
N VAL A 84 -15.00 18.32 5.51
CA VAL A 84 -14.87 17.08 6.29
C VAL A 84 -13.76 16.23 5.68
N GLY A 85 -12.83 15.75 6.50
CA GLY A 85 -11.76 14.91 6.00
C GLY A 85 -10.75 14.47 7.04
N LEU A 86 -9.67 13.86 6.53
CA LEU A 86 -8.50 13.49 7.29
C LEU A 86 -7.29 14.30 6.80
N LEU A 87 -6.42 14.67 7.73
CA LEU A 87 -5.14 15.31 7.45
C LEU A 87 -4.03 14.48 8.10
N THR A 88 -3.08 14.05 7.29
CA THR A 88 -1.84 13.40 7.74
C THR A 88 -0.66 14.23 7.28
N LEU A 89 0.23 14.57 8.21
CA LEU A 89 1.43 15.36 7.94
C LEU A 89 2.69 14.50 8.12
N ILE A 90 3.64 14.66 7.19
CA ILE A 90 4.98 14.10 7.29
C ILE A 90 5.93 15.11 7.95
N PRO A 91 7.04 14.67 8.56
CA PRO A 91 8.00 15.57 9.19
C PRO A 91 8.55 16.63 8.23
N SER A 92 8.75 17.85 8.73
CA SER A 92 9.30 18.95 7.94
C SER A 92 10.72 18.70 7.45
N GLY A 93 11.03 19.13 6.24
CA GLY A 93 12.35 19.04 5.63
C GLY A 93 12.28 18.78 4.12
N PRO A 94 13.44 18.75 3.44
CA PRO A 94 13.48 18.39 2.03
C PRO A 94 12.98 16.95 1.81
N PRO A 95 12.33 16.65 0.67
CA PRO A 95 11.88 15.30 0.36
C PRO A 95 13.03 14.29 0.41
N LYS A 96 12.85 13.22 1.19
CA LYS A 96 13.81 12.12 1.29
C LYS A 96 13.10 10.81 1.04
N MET A 97 13.42 10.16 -0.07
CA MET A 97 12.78 8.89 -0.46
C MET A 97 13.53 7.64 -0.01
N GLY A 98 14.83 7.74 0.29
CA GLY A 98 15.69 6.57 0.55
C GLY A 98 15.16 5.65 1.64
N LYS A 99 14.69 6.20 2.77
CA LYS A 99 14.08 5.41 3.86
C LYS A 99 12.85 4.63 3.38
N ASN A 100 11.96 5.29 2.63
CA ASN A 100 10.72 4.69 2.16
C ASN A 100 11.01 3.58 1.12
N LEU A 101 12.00 3.77 0.26
CA LEU A 101 12.44 2.74 -0.70
C LEU A 101 12.99 1.50 0.00
N VAL A 102 13.81 1.69 1.05
CA VAL A 102 14.30 0.56 1.86
C VAL A 102 13.14 -0.16 2.56
N GLN A 103 12.22 0.59 3.18
CA GLN A 103 11.04 0.02 3.81
C GLN A 103 10.15 -0.74 2.81
N TRP A 104 10.00 -0.21 1.60
CA TRP A 104 9.27 -0.87 0.51
C TRP A 104 9.91 -2.19 0.10
N PHE A 105 11.23 -2.21 -0.11
CA PHE A 105 11.94 -3.45 -0.44
C PHE A 105 11.83 -4.50 0.67
N LEU A 106 11.99 -4.09 1.93
CA LEU A 106 11.80 -4.98 3.09
C LEU A 106 10.36 -5.49 3.18
N TYR A 107 9.38 -4.67 2.84
CA TYR A 107 7.98 -5.06 2.76
C TYR A 107 7.73 -6.09 1.64
N CYS A 108 8.34 -5.94 0.47
CA CYS A 108 8.29 -6.95 -0.59
C CYS A 108 8.84 -8.30 -0.12
N ILE A 109 9.97 -8.30 0.58
CA ILE A 109 10.54 -9.52 1.20
C ILE A 109 9.56 -10.10 2.23
N PHE A 110 9.00 -9.26 3.09
CA PHE A 110 8.04 -9.68 4.11
C PHE A 110 6.83 -10.39 3.47
N ILE A 111 6.21 -9.80 2.43
CA ILE A 111 5.12 -10.45 1.70
C ILE A 111 5.58 -11.76 1.06
N ALA A 112 6.75 -11.78 0.42
CA ALA A 112 7.29 -12.99 -0.23
C ALA A 112 7.55 -14.14 0.78
N ILE A 113 7.93 -13.83 2.02
CA ILE A 113 8.06 -14.83 3.09
C ILE A 113 6.70 -15.49 3.39
N PHE A 114 5.63 -14.72 3.54
CA PHE A 114 4.28 -15.28 3.78
C PHE A 114 3.76 -16.06 2.58
N VAL A 115 4.06 -15.59 1.37
CA VAL A 115 3.78 -16.31 0.12
C VAL A 115 4.49 -17.67 0.12
N GLY A 116 5.80 -17.69 0.44
CA GLY A 116 6.58 -18.92 0.53
C GLY A 116 6.10 -19.85 1.63
N TYR A 117 5.74 -19.31 2.80
CA TYR A 117 5.15 -20.09 3.89
C TYR A 117 3.85 -20.77 3.45
N LEU A 118 2.86 -20.02 2.97
CA LEU A 118 1.56 -20.58 2.60
C LEU A 118 1.66 -21.55 1.42
N THR A 119 2.44 -21.20 0.40
CA THR A 119 2.61 -22.08 -0.77
C THR A 119 3.39 -23.34 -0.40
N GLY A 120 4.45 -23.23 0.41
CA GLY A 120 5.26 -24.37 0.85
C GLY A 120 4.50 -25.33 1.78
N ARG A 121 3.53 -24.82 2.55
CA ARG A 121 2.65 -25.66 3.38
C ARG A 121 1.55 -26.36 2.59
N THR A 122 1.19 -25.85 1.41
CA THR A 122 0.07 -26.37 0.62
C THR A 122 0.50 -27.18 -0.59
N ARG A 123 1.75 -27.07 -1.05
CA ARG A 123 2.29 -27.77 -2.25
C ARG A 123 3.51 -28.63 -1.90
N ASN A 124 3.77 -29.63 -2.73
CA ASN A 124 4.92 -30.55 -2.62
C ASN A 124 6.04 -30.15 -3.59
N PRO A 125 7.28 -30.64 -3.38
CA PRO A 125 8.27 -30.64 -4.46
C PRO A 125 7.70 -31.26 -5.74
N GLY A 126 8.13 -30.78 -6.90
CA GLY A 126 7.67 -31.24 -8.21
C GLY A 126 6.26 -30.79 -8.61
N THR A 127 5.59 -29.96 -7.79
CA THR A 127 4.28 -29.39 -8.15
C THR A 127 4.37 -28.57 -9.43
N ALA A 128 3.39 -28.74 -10.33
CA ALA A 128 3.34 -28.01 -11.60
C ALA A 128 3.28 -26.49 -11.41
N TYR A 129 3.92 -25.77 -12.35
CA TYR A 129 4.05 -24.31 -12.34
C TYR A 129 2.73 -23.57 -12.04
N LEU A 130 1.65 -23.89 -12.76
CA LEU A 130 0.39 -23.16 -12.66
C LEU A 130 -0.32 -23.35 -11.31
N GLU A 131 -0.08 -24.47 -10.62
CA GLU A 131 -0.62 -24.68 -9.28
C GLU A 131 0.11 -23.83 -8.24
N VAL A 132 1.44 -23.77 -8.32
CA VAL A 132 2.26 -22.89 -7.47
C VAL A 132 1.92 -21.44 -7.75
N PHE A 133 1.88 -21.05 -9.03
CA PHE A 133 1.54 -19.71 -9.49
C PHE A 133 0.20 -19.23 -8.92
N ARG A 134 -0.83 -20.07 -8.96
CA ARG A 134 -2.16 -19.72 -8.48
C ARG A 134 -2.15 -19.38 -7.00
N ILE A 135 -1.54 -20.24 -6.17
CA ILE A 135 -1.50 -20.01 -4.72
C ILE A 135 -0.58 -18.82 -4.40
N ALA A 136 0.66 -18.86 -4.88
CA ALA A 136 1.64 -17.83 -4.57
C ALA A 136 1.20 -16.45 -5.07
N GLY A 137 0.70 -16.38 -6.31
CA GLY A 137 0.24 -15.14 -6.92
C GLY A 137 -1.01 -14.57 -6.27
N THR A 138 -1.99 -15.41 -5.90
CA THR A 138 -3.18 -14.95 -5.17
C THR A 138 -2.81 -14.43 -3.79
N THR A 139 -1.96 -15.15 -3.05
CA THR A 139 -1.48 -14.70 -1.74
C THR A 139 -0.73 -13.37 -1.85
N ALA A 140 0.16 -13.23 -2.84
CA ALA A 140 0.90 -12.00 -3.07
C ALA A 140 -0.03 -10.84 -3.45
N PHE A 141 -1.00 -11.07 -4.34
CA PHE A 141 -1.99 -10.07 -4.74
C PHE A 141 -2.76 -9.53 -3.53
N LEU A 142 -3.26 -10.42 -2.67
CA LEU A 142 -3.94 -10.00 -1.44
C LEU A 142 -3.02 -9.19 -0.53
N GLY A 143 -1.75 -9.58 -0.42
CA GLY A 143 -0.74 -8.87 0.35
C GLY A 143 -0.50 -7.44 -0.15
N TYR A 144 -0.37 -7.26 -1.46
CA TYR A 144 -0.05 -5.95 -2.05
C TYR A 144 -1.27 -5.04 -2.28
N ALA A 145 -2.46 -5.59 -2.50
CA ALA A 145 -3.61 -4.82 -2.98
C ALA A 145 -4.74 -4.60 -1.95
N ALA A 146 -4.98 -5.56 -1.04
CA ALA A 146 -6.25 -5.58 -0.29
C ALA A 146 -6.44 -4.36 0.63
N ALA A 147 -5.36 -3.81 1.19
CA ALA A 147 -5.41 -2.64 2.06
C ALA A 147 -5.86 -1.36 1.33
N GLN A 148 -5.62 -1.24 0.02
CA GLN A 148 -6.01 -0.06 -0.77
C GLN A 148 -7.52 0.16 -0.78
N ILE A 149 -8.29 -0.95 -0.80
CA ILE A 149 -9.75 -0.91 -0.73
C ILE A 149 -10.21 -0.38 0.64
N GLN A 150 -9.53 -0.79 1.72
CA GLN A 150 -9.85 -0.33 3.07
C GLN A 150 -9.62 1.19 3.19
N ASP A 151 -8.58 1.73 2.56
CA ASP A 151 -8.32 3.16 2.57
C ASP A 151 -9.38 3.98 1.83
N SER A 152 -9.98 3.46 0.74
CA SER A 152 -11.16 4.10 0.13
C SER A 152 -12.40 4.03 1.02
N ILE A 153 -12.60 2.93 1.75
CA ILE A 153 -13.76 2.77 2.65
C ILE A 153 -13.64 3.71 3.86
N TRP A 154 -12.46 3.82 4.46
CA TRP A 154 -12.30 4.44 5.79
C TRP A 154 -11.50 5.73 5.80
N ARG A 155 -10.66 5.99 4.80
CA ARG A 155 -9.73 7.14 4.76
C ARG A 155 -9.99 8.12 3.62
N ALA A 156 -11.11 7.96 2.93
CA ALA A 156 -11.51 8.81 1.81
C ALA A 156 -10.49 8.86 0.65
N GLN A 157 -9.68 7.81 0.47
CA GLN A 157 -8.85 7.69 -0.72
C GLN A 157 -9.74 7.60 -1.96
N PRO A 158 -9.51 8.41 -3.02
CA PRO A 158 -10.32 8.35 -4.23
C PRO A 158 -10.30 6.94 -4.84
N TRP A 159 -11.48 6.43 -5.22
CA TRP A 159 -11.60 5.08 -5.81
C TRP A 159 -10.77 4.91 -7.08
N THR A 160 -10.58 5.98 -7.85
CA THR A 160 -9.71 5.97 -9.05
C THR A 160 -8.26 5.68 -8.69
N VAL A 161 -7.73 6.25 -7.61
CA VAL A 161 -6.38 5.97 -7.10
C VAL A 161 -6.30 4.54 -6.57
N THR A 162 -7.31 4.10 -5.82
CA THR A 162 -7.39 2.73 -5.32
C THR A 162 -7.38 1.70 -6.45
N VAL A 163 -8.12 1.90 -7.53
CA VAL A 163 -8.13 0.97 -8.68
C VAL A 163 -6.74 0.87 -9.32
N LYS A 164 -6.01 1.99 -9.46
CA LYS A 164 -4.63 1.97 -9.97
C LYS A 164 -3.72 1.15 -9.06
N HIS A 165 -3.76 1.37 -7.75
CA HIS A 165 -2.92 0.62 -6.81
C HIS A 165 -3.31 -0.86 -6.68
N VAL A 166 -4.59 -1.19 -6.81
CA VAL A 166 -5.03 -2.59 -6.90
C VAL A 166 -4.49 -3.24 -8.19
N PHE A 167 -4.48 -2.51 -9.30
CA PHE A 167 -3.87 -2.98 -10.55
C PHE A 167 -2.36 -3.19 -10.39
N ASP A 168 -1.64 -2.26 -9.76
CA ASP A 168 -0.22 -2.44 -9.43
C ASP A 168 -0.01 -3.71 -8.60
N GLY A 169 -0.81 -3.88 -7.55
CA GLY A 169 -0.78 -5.06 -6.69
C GLY A 169 -1.07 -6.37 -7.42
N LEU A 170 -1.94 -6.35 -8.44
CA LEU A 170 -2.18 -7.50 -9.31
C LEU A 170 -0.92 -7.85 -10.09
N ILE A 171 -0.27 -6.86 -10.71
CA ILE A 171 1.00 -7.07 -11.42
C ILE A 171 2.07 -7.64 -10.47
N TYR A 172 2.22 -7.08 -9.27
CA TYR A 172 3.15 -7.60 -8.27
C TYR A 172 2.82 -9.04 -7.86
N GLY A 173 1.53 -9.36 -7.71
CA GLY A 173 1.05 -10.71 -7.43
C GLY A 173 1.42 -11.70 -8.52
N LEU A 174 1.15 -11.36 -9.78
CA LEU A 174 1.48 -12.19 -10.94
C LEU A 174 3.01 -12.41 -11.07
N LEU A 175 3.81 -11.36 -10.87
CA LEU A 175 5.29 -11.45 -10.91
C LEU A 175 5.82 -12.35 -9.79
N THR A 176 5.27 -12.22 -8.59
CA THR A 176 5.63 -13.08 -7.45
C THR A 176 5.25 -14.53 -7.72
N GLY A 177 4.00 -14.77 -8.14
CA GLY A 177 3.52 -16.11 -8.50
C GLY A 177 4.35 -16.75 -9.61
N GLY A 178 4.73 -15.97 -10.63
CA GLY A 178 5.59 -16.43 -11.72
C GLY A 178 6.99 -16.83 -11.24
N THR A 179 7.58 -16.02 -10.36
CA THR A 179 8.90 -16.30 -9.78
C THR A 179 8.88 -17.57 -8.92
N PHE A 180 7.86 -17.73 -8.08
CA PHE A 180 7.69 -18.92 -7.25
C PHE A 180 7.42 -20.18 -8.07
N GLY A 181 6.55 -20.10 -9.08
CA GLY A 181 6.29 -21.22 -9.99
C GLY A 181 7.53 -21.62 -10.78
N TRP A 182 8.33 -20.65 -11.23
CA TRP A 182 9.55 -20.88 -11.99
C TRP A 182 10.64 -21.58 -11.15
N LEU A 183 10.85 -21.11 -9.92
CA LEU A 183 11.93 -21.58 -9.04
C LEU A 183 11.43 -22.57 -7.98
N TRP A 184 10.29 -23.21 -8.22
CA TRP A 184 9.75 -24.20 -7.30
C TRP A 184 10.67 -25.42 -7.21
N PRO A 185 10.93 -25.97 -6.01
CA PRO A 185 11.74 -27.17 -5.87
C PRO A 185 11.16 -28.35 -6.63
N ARG A 186 12.01 -29.05 -7.37
CA ARG A 186 11.66 -30.24 -8.15
C ARG A 186 11.74 -31.50 -7.30
#